data_AF-A0A9P6DK83-F1
#
_entry.id   AF-A0A9P6DK83-F1
#
_cell.length_a   1.000
_cell.length_b   1.000
_cell.length_c   1.000
_cell.angle_alpha   90.00
_cell.angle_beta   90.00
_cell.angle_gamma   90.00
#
_symmetry.space_group_name_H-M   'P 1'
#
loop_
_entity.id
_entity.type
_entity.pdbx_description
1 polymer ?
#
loop_
_entity_poly.entity_id
_entity_poly.type
_entity_poly.pdbx_seq_one_letter_code
_entity_poly.pdbx_strand_id
1 'polypeptide(L)'
;MLVSLALLFGLSSFVLVSATPTKRVVAYINPAGNGGSMLDSSAGLGEPLNIIVSGLSSSDVLNIGGLENWAKSIQFTTTCFGVSLGGSQTANLGDGQGWVSQLAVLRYDFGDPGIGSCLESLAGGNHFRFWKQSTTGAYFLASSVEKWAGENHNIVPNGYDLGRDNIVSSIVGSASNGSGTTSYNGVTYLNIVEYVSGLLTPGSSGINHGISIDGRVAVITVTIQ
;
A
#
# COMPACT_ATOMS: atom_id res chain seq x y z
N MET A 1 4.37 82.36 20.48
CA MET A 1 3.45 81.31 20.97
C MET A 1 3.25 80.28 19.87
N LEU A 2 3.68 79.05 20.15
CA LEU A 2 3.36 77.75 19.52
C LEU A 2 3.50 77.57 17.99
N VAL A 3 4.58 76.85 17.63
CA VAL A 3 4.74 76.13 16.35
C VAL A 3 4.17 74.72 16.55
N SER A 4 3.18 74.33 15.76
CA SER A 4 2.53 73.01 15.83
C SER A 4 3.23 72.03 14.89
N LEU A 5 3.90 71.03 15.45
CA LEU A 5 4.57 69.96 14.71
C LEU A 5 3.60 68.79 14.55
N ALA A 6 3.08 68.58 13.33
CA ALA A 6 2.23 67.43 13.03
C ALA A 6 3.10 66.19 12.76
N LEU A 7 3.04 65.21 13.67
CA LEU A 7 3.67 63.90 13.49
C LEU A 7 2.76 63.00 12.64
N LEU A 8 3.19 62.67 11.43
CA LEU A 8 2.56 61.67 10.56
C LEU A 8 3.03 60.27 11.00
N PHE A 9 2.16 59.52 11.68
CA PHE A 9 2.37 58.10 11.94
C PHE A 9 2.06 57.29 10.68
N GLY A 10 3.10 56.79 10.01
CA GLY A 10 2.96 55.82 8.92
C GLY A 10 2.53 54.47 9.47
N LEU A 11 1.29 54.06 9.19
CA LEU A 11 0.80 52.71 9.45
C LEU A 11 1.47 51.75 8.47
N SER A 12 2.47 51.00 8.94
CA SER A 12 3.06 49.90 8.19
C SER A 12 2.14 48.69 8.30
N SER A 13 1.41 48.39 7.22
CA SER A 13 0.55 47.21 7.12
C SER A 13 1.42 45.95 7.02
N PHE A 14 1.57 45.23 8.12
CA PHE A 14 2.14 43.89 8.11
C PHE A 14 1.15 42.93 7.46
N VAL A 15 1.43 42.53 6.22
CA VAL A 15 0.71 41.43 5.56
C VAL A 15 1.17 40.13 6.21
N LEU A 16 0.32 39.52 7.03
CA LEU A 16 0.50 38.15 7.49
C LEU A 16 0.29 37.22 6.31
N VAL A 17 1.40 36.76 5.71
CA VAL A 17 1.37 35.65 4.74
C VAL A 17 1.09 34.38 5.54
N SER A 18 -0.16 33.91 5.53
CA SER A 18 -0.48 32.55 5.98
C SER A 18 0.19 31.57 5.03
N ALA A 19 1.30 30.96 5.49
CA ALA A 19 1.86 29.80 4.84
C ALA A 19 0.79 28.69 4.88
N THR A 20 0.25 28.33 3.71
CA THR A 20 -0.57 27.13 3.58
C THR A 20 0.26 25.94 4.05
N PRO A 21 -0.23 25.11 4.98
CA PRO A 21 0.48 23.91 5.38
C PRO A 21 0.69 23.02 4.17
N THR A 22 1.93 22.93 3.67
CA THR A 22 2.29 21.91 2.70
C THR A 22 2.15 20.57 3.41
N LYS A 23 1.29 19.67 2.88
CA LYS A 23 1.20 18.29 3.36
C LYS A 23 2.63 17.74 3.41
N ARG A 24 3.17 17.45 4.60
CA ARG A 24 4.47 16.78 4.71
C ARG A 24 4.32 15.42 4.05
N VAL A 25 4.93 15.26 2.88
CA VAL A 25 4.94 13.98 2.19
C VAL A 25 5.95 13.11 2.93
N VAL A 26 5.45 12.18 3.73
CA VAL A 26 6.23 11.13 4.40
C VAL A 26 5.87 9.79 3.77
N ALA A 27 6.77 8.81 3.87
CA ALA A 27 6.56 7.49 3.25
C ALA A 27 5.29 6.79 3.77
N TYR A 28 5.06 6.82 5.08
CA TYR A 28 3.85 6.34 5.75
C TYR A 28 3.90 6.77 7.22
N ILE A 29 2.78 6.66 7.93
CA ILE A 29 2.71 6.75 9.38
C ILE A 29 2.33 5.36 9.91
N ASN A 30 3.03 4.86 10.94
CA ASN A 30 2.70 3.56 11.53
C ASN A 30 1.26 3.59 12.11
N PRO A 31 0.33 2.75 11.61
CA PRO A 31 -1.04 2.69 12.11
C PRO A 31 -1.14 2.51 13.63
N ALA A 32 -0.28 1.67 14.21
CA ALA A 32 -0.30 1.35 15.65
C ALA A 32 -0.03 2.56 16.54
N GLY A 33 0.66 3.58 16.03
CA GLY A 33 0.93 4.82 16.78
C GLY A 33 -0.32 5.66 17.04
N ASN A 34 -1.39 5.45 16.27
CA ASN A 34 -2.59 6.29 16.26
C ASN A 34 -3.90 5.47 16.36
N GLY A 35 -3.87 4.32 17.03
CA GLY A 35 -5.05 3.50 17.25
C GLY A 35 -5.53 2.68 16.03
N GLY A 36 -4.71 2.59 14.99
CA GLY A 36 -4.86 1.63 13.89
C GLY A 36 -4.03 0.36 14.10
N SER A 37 -3.90 -0.45 13.06
CA SER A 37 -3.14 -1.70 13.07
C SER A 37 -2.46 -1.96 11.73
N MET A 38 -1.36 -2.72 11.77
CA MET A 38 -0.74 -3.33 10.58
C MET A 38 -1.43 -4.66 10.18
N LEU A 39 -2.58 -4.94 10.77
CA LEU A 39 -3.45 -6.05 10.42
C LEU A 39 -4.81 -5.50 9.97
N ASP A 40 -5.41 -6.13 8.97
CA ASP A 40 -6.83 -5.93 8.68
C ASP A 40 -7.73 -6.71 9.66
N SER A 41 -9.04 -6.68 9.40
CA SER A 41 -10.04 -7.50 10.07
C SER A 41 -10.50 -8.63 9.15
N SER A 42 -9.99 -9.83 9.41
CA SER A 42 -10.29 -11.05 8.63
C SER A 42 -10.55 -12.23 9.58
N ALA A 43 -11.75 -12.83 9.49
CA ALA A 43 -12.15 -14.01 10.26
C ALA A 43 -11.95 -13.93 11.80
N GLY A 44 -12.06 -12.73 12.39
CA GLY A 44 -11.83 -12.51 13.83
C GLY A 44 -10.36 -12.39 14.23
N LEU A 45 -9.46 -12.46 13.26
CA LEU A 45 -8.02 -12.20 13.34
C LEU A 45 -7.70 -11.10 12.30
N GLY A 46 -6.47 -11.08 11.77
CA GLY A 46 -6.13 -10.19 10.67
C GLY A 46 -5.09 -10.76 9.71
N GLU A 47 -5.18 -10.34 8.46
CA GLU A 47 -4.13 -10.53 7.48
C GLU A 47 -3.10 -9.38 7.61
N PRO A 48 -1.80 -9.68 7.48
CA PRO A 48 -0.76 -8.69 7.64
C PRO A 48 -0.72 -7.75 6.45
N LEU A 49 -0.72 -6.44 6.74
CA LEU A 49 -0.40 -5.36 5.80
C LEU A 49 1.12 -5.36 5.53
N ASN A 50 1.60 -6.40 4.87
CA ASN A 50 3.02 -6.76 4.74
C ASN A 50 3.76 -6.02 3.60
N ILE A 51 3.07 -5.18 2.83
CA ILE A 51 3.66 -4.26 1.86
C ILE A 51 3.10 -2.84 2.06
N ILE A 52 3.94 -1.82 1.87
CA ILE A 52 3.55 -0.42 1.81
C ILE A 52 4.03 0.18 0.49
N VAL A 53 3.13 0.71 -0.34
CA VAL A 53 3.51 1.62 -1.42
C VAL A 53 3.61 3.03 -0.83
N SER A 54 4.84 3.51 -0.73
CA SER A 54 5.24 4.73 -0.04
C SER A 54 4.50 5.96 -0.58
N GLY A 55 4.06 6.83 0.32
CA GLY A 55 3.54 8.16 0.00
C GLY A 55 4.56 9.09 -0.67
N LEU A 56 5.84 8.70 -0.76
CA LEU A 56 6.87 9.37 -1.54
C LEU A 56 6.89 8.95 -3.02
N SER A 57 6.04 8.00 -3.42
CA SER A 57 5.89 7.59 -4.82
C SER A 57 5.33 8.72 -5.68
N SER A 58 5.49 8.64 -7.01
CA SER A 58 4.89 9.59 -7.95
C SER A 58 3.40 9.77 -7.69
N SER A 59 2.90 11.01 -7.73
CA SER A 59 1.48 11.33 -7.46
C SER A 59 0.51 10.53 -8.34
N ASP A 60 0.93 10.23 -9.56
CA ASP A 60 0.16 9.47 -10.53
C ASP A 60 0.09 7.98 -10.21
N VAL A 61 0.97 7.45 -9.33
CA VAL A 61 0.84 6.13 -8.70
C VAL A 61 -0.07 6.21 -7.47
N LEU A 62 -0.11 7.34 -6.76
CA LEU A 62 -0.87 7.54 -5.52
C LEU A 62 -2.37 7.81 -5.73
N ASN A 63 -2.97 7.25 -6.78
CA ASN A 63 -4.41 7.15 -7.01
C ASN A 63 -4.76 5.70 -7.42
N ILE A 64 -6.04 5.30 -7.37
CA ILE A 64 -6.39 3.87 -7.52
C ILE A 64 -5.98 3.36 -8.91
N GLY A 65 -6.31 4.09 -9.98
CA GLY A 65 -5.96 3.70 -11.34
C GLY A 65 -4.44 3.66 -11.59
N GLY A 66 -3.70 4.56 -10.94
CA GLY A 66 -2.24 4.57 -10.93
C GLY A 66 -1.63 3.34 -10.28
N LEU A 67 -2.09 3.01 -9.07
CA LEU A 67 -1.65 1.82 -8.35
C LEU A 67 -1.99 0.54 -9.14
N GLU A 68 -3.18 0.46 -9.72
CA GLU A 68 -3.59 -0.67 -10.56
C GLU A 68 -2.77 -0.78 -11.85
N ASN A 69 -2.38 0.35 -12.47
CA ASN A 69 -1.50 0.33 -13.63
C ASN A 69 -0.09 -0.16 -13.26
N TRP A 70 0.45 0.34 -12.14
CA TRP A 70 1.71 -0.16 -11.60
C TRP A 70 1.63 -1.66 -11.28
N ALA A 71 0.54 -2.12 -10.65
CA ALA A 71 0.33 -3.54 -10.34
C ALA A 71 0.36 -4.41 -11.61
N LYS A 72 -0.17 -3.95 -12.73
CA LYS A 72 -0.08 -4.67 -14.01
C LYS A 72 1.36 -4.80 -14.53
N SER A 73 2.24 -3.85 -14.18
CA SER A 73 3.67 -3.96 -14.54
C SER A 73 4.42 -5.06 -13.77
N ILE A 74 3.83 -5.54 -12.67
CA ILE A 74 4.30 -6.66 -11.86
C ILE A 74 3.37 -7.89 -11.97
N GLN A 75 2.54 -7.95 -13.03
CA GLN A 75 1.63 -9.06 -13.35
C GLN A 75 0.50 -9.26 -12.33
N PHE A 76 -0.04 -8.18 -11.77
CA PHE A 76 -1.25 -8.21 -10.95
C PHE A 76 -2.36 -7.39 -11.61
N THR A 77 -3.54 -7.98 -11.71
CA THR A 77 -4.73 -7.33 -12.30
C THR A 77 -5.94 -7.51 -11.40
N THR A 78 -6.99 -6.71 -11.62
CA THR A 78 -8.26 -6.84 -10.90
C THR A 78 -8.87 -8.22 -11.11
N THR A 79 -9.47 -8.78 -10.06
CA THR A 79 -10.07 -10.11 -10.12
C THR A 79 -11.06 -10.26 -11.28
N CYS A 80 -10.97 -11.41 -11.95
CA CYS A 80 -11.83 -11.79 -13.05
C CYS A 80 -13.32 -11.65 -12.73
N PHE A 81 -14.04 -10.92 -13.59
CA PHE A 81 -15.48 -10.63 -13.48
C PHE A 81 -15.94 -10.07 -12.12
N GLY A 82 -15.05 -9.43 -11.34
CA GLY A 82 -15.39 -8.85 -10.05
C GLY A 82 -15.71 -9.89 -8.96
N VAL A 83 -15.38 -11.17 -9.18
CA VAL A 83 -15.64 -12.23 -8.20
C VAL A 83 -14.58 -12.19 -7.10
N SER A 84 -14.79 -11.37 -6.08
CA SER A 84 -13.97 -11.40 -4.86
C SER A 84 -14.33 -12.60 -4.00
N LEU A 85 -13.67 -13.74 -4.24
CA LEU A 85 -13.66 -14.86 -3.29
C LEU A 85 -12.94 -14.40 -2.00
N GLY A 86 -13.49 -14.72 -0.82
CA GLY A 86 -12.93 -14.30 0.49
C GLY A 86 -13.59 -13.09 1.16
N GLY A 87 -14.64 -12.50 0.56
CA GLY A 87 -15.40 -11.39 1.17
C GLY A 87 -14.66 -10.05 1.17
N SER A 88 -15.35 -9.00 1.61
CA SER A 88 -14.76 -7.66 1.80
C SER A 88 -14.14 -7.57 3.20
N GLN A 89 -12.91 -7.11 3.28
CA GLN A 89 -12.19 -6.89 4.53
C GLN A 89 -12.05 -5.39 4.82
N THR A 90 -11.83 -5.07 6.09
CA THR A 90 -11.66 -3.68 6.55
C THR A 90 -10.33 -3.51 7.28
N ALA A 91 -9.74 -2.32 7.22
CA ALA A 91 -8.53 -1.99 7.96
C ALA A 91 -8.65 -0.59 8.58
N ASN A 92 -8.00 -0.39 9.73
CA ASN A 92 -7.84 0.91 10.37
C ASN A 92 -6.37 1.33 10.31
N LEU A 93 -6.04 2.31 9.48
CA LEU A 93 -4.67 2.75 9.22
C LEU A 93 -4.16 3.85 10.17
N GLY A 94 -4.88 4.11 11.27
CA GLY A 94 -4.46 5.10 12.28
C GLY A 94 -4.44 6.54 11.74
N ASP A 95 -5.29 6.83 10.76
CA ASP A 95 -5.35 8.10 10.05
C ASP A 95 -6.64 8.89 10.32
N GLY A 96 -7.39 8.47 11.34
CA GLY A 96 -8.63 9.11 11.76
C GLY A 96 -9.88 8.64 10.99
N GLN A 97 -9.75 7.73 10.02
CA GLN A 97 -10.89 7.21 9.27
C GLN A 97 -11.57 5.99 9.94
N GLY A 98 -10.94 5.42 10.98
CA GLY A 98 -11.43 4.20 11.61
C GLY A 98 -11.27 2.99 10.68
N TRP A 99 -12.16 1.99 10.84
CA TRP A 99 -12.17 0.80 9.99
C TRP A 99 -12.86 1.10 8.66
N VAL A 100 -12.10 1.06 7.57
CA VAL A 100 -12.59 1.31 6.21
C VAL A 100 -12.46 0.07 5.35
N SER A 101 -13.38 -0.12 4.41
CA SER A 101 -13.33 -1.21 3.43
C SER A 101 -12.10 -1.11 2.54
N GLN A 102 -11.59 -2.27 2.13
CA GLN A 102 -10.59 -2.37 1.07
C GLN A 102 -11.02 -1.61 -0.19
N LEU A 103 -10.04 -1.11 -0.94
CA LEU A 103 -10.30 -0.40 -2.20
C LEU A 103 -10.52 -1.38 -3.36
N ALA A 104 -9.69 -2.41 -3.46
CA ALA A 104 -9.85 -3.51 -4.41
C ALA A 104 -9.04 -4.75 -3.96
N VAL A 105 -9.17 -5.83 -4.73
CA VAL A 105 -8.31 -7.02 -4.67
C VAL A 105 -7.66 -7.21 -6.03
N LEU A 106 -6.35 -7.34 -6.06
CA LEU A 106 -5.59 -7.66 -7.27
C LEU A 106 -4.98 -9.06 -7.14
N ARG A 107 -4.98 -9.80 -8.24
CA ARG A 107 -4.55 -11.20 -8.32
C ARG A 107 -3.47 -11.33 -9.38
N TYR A 108 -2.52 -12.24 -9.14
CA TYR A 108 -1.49 -12.56 -10.10
C TYR A 108 -2.14 -13.06 -11.39
N ASP A 109 -1.73 -12.50 -12.51
CA ASP A 109 -2.36 -12.73 -13.80
C ASP A 109 -1.61 -13.74 -14.66
N PHE A 110 -0.55 -14.38 -14.15
CA PHE A 110 0.26 -15.35 -14.91
C PHE A 110 0.78 -14.81 -16.26
N GLY A 111 0.91 -13.48 -16.41
CA GLY A 111 1.29 -12.83 -17.66
C GLY A 111 0.14 -12.57 -18.64
N ASP A 112 -1.11 -12.84 -18.26
CA ASP A 112 -2.31 -12.55 -19.06
C ASP A 112 -3.35 -11.75 -18.24
N PRO A 113 -3.41 -10.42 -18.37
CA PRO A 113 -4.32 -9.59 -17.59
C PRO A 113 -5.81 -9.80 -17.92
N GLY A 114 -6.16 -10.55 -18.97
CA GLY A 114 -7.53 -10.81 -19.41
C GLY A 114 -8.13 -12.11 -18.85
N ILE A 115 -7.36 -13.20 -18.84
CA ILE A 115 -7.81 -14.52 -18.35
C ILE A 115 -7.02 -15.05 -17.15
N GLY A 116 -5.85 -14.48 -16.88
CA GLY A 116 -4.94 -14.92 -15.84
C GLY A 116 -5.49 -14.85 -14.43
N SER A 117 -6.16 -13.76 -14.08
CA SER A 117 -6.83 -13.65 -12.77
C SER A 117 -8.02 -14.62 -12.63
N CYS A 118 -8.60 -15.08 -13.74
CA CYS A 118 -9.62 -16.13 -13.74
C CYS A 118 -8.99 -17.49 -13.45
N LEU A 119 -7.81 -17.76 -14.02
CA LEU A 119 -7.03 -18.97 -13.76
C LEU A 119 -6.52 -18.99 -12.32
N GLU A 120 -6.08 -17.85 -11.76
CA GLU A 120 -5.68 -17.73 -10.36
C GLU A 120 -6.85 -18.00 -9.40
N SER A 121 -8.03 -17.48 -9.72
CA SER A 121 -9.26 -17.76 -8.96
C SER A 121 -9.66 -19.24 -9.02
N LEU A 122 -9.08 -20.05 -9.91
CA LEU A 122 -9.32 -21.50 -9.99
C LEU A 122 -8.16 -22.32 -9.41
N ALA A 123 -6.92 -21.88 -9.67
CA ALA A 123 -5.67 -22.59 -9.39
C ALA A 123 -4.96 -22.12 -8.11
N GLY A 124 -5.41 -21.04 -7.49
CA GLY A 124 -4.71 -20.38 -6.40
C GLY A 124 -3.51 -19.59 -6.90
N GLY A 125 -3.02 -18.68 -6.08
CA GLY A 125 -1.89 -17.85 -6.45
C GLY A 125 -1.70 -16.66 -5.52
N ASN A 126 -0.83 -15.76 -5.97
CA ASN A 126 -0.52 -14.56 -5.23
C ASN A 126 -1.63 -13.54 -5.44
N HIS A 127 -2.10 -12.91 -4.37
CA HIS A 127 -2.99 -11.78 -4.47
C HIS A 127 -2.66 -10.73 -3.41
N PHE A 128 -3.27 -9.56 -3.53
CA PHE A 128 -3.29 -8.61 -2.43
C PHE A 128 -4.57 -7.76 -2.41
N ARG A 129 -4.95 -7.38 -1.19
CA ARG A 129 -5.95 -6.34 -0.91
C ARG A 129 -5.21 -5.06 -0.54
N PHE A 130 -5.81 -3.90 -0.77
CA PHE A 130 -5.16 -2.65 -0.40
C PHE A 130 -6.09 -1.57 0.14
N TRP A 131 -5.52 -0.73 0.99
CA TRP A 131 -6.13 0.43 1.63
C TRP A 131 -5.23 1.65 1.49
N LYS A 132 -5.80 2.85 1.53
CA LYS A 132 -5.04 4.10 1.43
C LYS A 132 -5.04 4.87 2.74
N GLN A 133 -3.87 5.24 3.22
CA GLN A 133 -3.71 6.13 4.37
C GLN A 133 -3.93 7.57 3.91
N SER A 134 -4.99 8.23 4.39
CA SER A 134 -5.38 9.58 3.95
C SER A 134 -4.32 10.65 4.27
N THR A 135 -3.68 10.54 5.44
CA THR A 135 -2.69 11.51 5.95
C THR A 135 -1.42 11.56 5.13
N THR A 136 -0.99 10.45 4.51
CA THR A 136 0.27 10.35 3.75
C THR A 136 0.04 10.15 2.26
N GLY A 137 -1.04 9.46 1.90
CA GLY A 137 -1.32 8.99 0.54
C GLY A 137 -0.79 7.59 0.26
N ALA A 138 -0.02 6.99 1.17
CA ALA A 138 0.55 5.66 1.03
C ALA A 138 -0.54 4.57 0.94
N TYR A 139 -0.25 3.49 0.22
CA TYR A 139 -1.10 2.31 0.21
C TYR A 139 -0.51 1.21 1.10
N PHE A 140 -1.36 0.56 1.86
CA PHE A 140 -1.04 -0.60 2.69
C PHE A 140 -1.68 -1.83 2.05
N LEU A 141 -0.86 -2.84 1.77
CA LEU A 141 -1.25 -4.02 1.01
C LEU A 141 -1.19 -5.25 1.93
N ALA A 142 -2.28 -6.02 2.00
CA ALA A 142 -2.28 -7.36 2.56
C ALA A 142 -2.03 -8.35 1.42
N SER A 143 -0.80 -8.84 1.29
CA SER A 143 -0.44 -9.82 0.26
C SER A 143 -0.29 -11.23 0.81
N SER A 144 -0.81 -12.20 0.07
CA SER A 144 -0.72 -13.61 0.44
C SER A 144 -0.75 -14.52 -0.79
N VAL A 145 -0.39 -15.79 -0.59
CA VAL A 145 -0.55 -16.86 -1.58
C VAL A 145 -1.67 -17.81 -1.13
N GLU A 146 -2.71 -17.92 -1.93
CA GLU A 146 -3.84 -18.83 -1.73
C GLU A 146 -3.62 -20.17 -2.44
N LYS A 147 -4.20 -21.23 -1.87
CA LYS A 147 -4.40 -22.51 -2.55
C LYS A 147 -5.50 -22.41 -3.61
N TRP A 148 -5.59 -23.43 -4.44
CA TRP A 148 -6.63 -23.55 -5.47
C TRP A 148 -8.04 -23.73 -4.89
N ALA A 149 -9.05 -23.56 -5.74
CA ALA A 149 -10.46 -23.44 -5.33
C ALA A 149 -11.00 -24.65 -4.54
N GLY A 150 -10.58 -25.88 -4.87
CA GLY A 150 -11.02 -27.08 -4.14
C GLY A 150 -10.40 -27.26 -2.76
N GLU A 151 -9.43 -26.41 -2.38
CA GLU A 151 -8.95 -26.26 -1.01
C GLU A 151 -9.51 -24.99 -0.33
N ASN A 152 -10.61 -24.45 -0.88
CA ASN A 152 -11.34 -23.29 -0.40
C ASN A 152 -10.49 -22.01 -0.33
N HIS A 153 -9.49 -21.85 -1.20
CA HIS A 153 -8.59 -20.69 -1.18
C HIS A 153 -7.89 -20.46 0.17
N ASN A 154 -7.66 -21.52 0.94
CA ASN A 154 -6.85 -21.41 2.16
C ASN A 154 -5.45 -20.87 1.84
N ILE A 155 -4.87 -20.10 2.74
CA ILE A 155 -3.50 -19.61 2.61
C ILE A 155 -2.51 -20.79 2.68
N VAL A 156 -1.53 -20.83 1.77
CA VAL A 156 -0.47 -21.85 1.80
C VAL A 156 0.42 -21.67 3.04
N PRO A 157 1.14 -22.72 3.51
CA PRO A 157 2.16 -22.53 4.53
C PRO A 157 3.15 -21.43 4.13
N ASN A 158 3.47 -20.52 5.06
CA ASN A 158 4.28 -19.32 4.80
C ASN A 158 3.68 -18.34 3.77
N GLY A 159 2.38 -18.44 3.47
CA GLY A 159 1.75 -17.73 2.35
C GLY A 159 1.78 -16.22 2.44
N TYR A 160 1.86 -15.62 3.64
CA TYR A 160 1.99 -14.17 3.79
C TYR A 160 3.39 -13.68 3.41
N ASP A 161 4.44 -14.32 3.93
CA ASP A 161 5.81 -13.94 3.58
C ASP A 161 6.11 -14.26 2.11
N LEU A 162 5.63 -15.39 1.59
CA LEU A 162 5.69 -15.72 0.16
C LEU A 162 4.95 -14.68 -0.70
N GLY A 163 3.76 -14.25 -0.25
CA GLY A 163 2.95 -13.24 -0.94
C GLY A 163 3.73 -11.95 -1.19
N ARG A 164 4.36 -11.46 -0.12
CA ARG A 164 5.22 -10.27 -0.14
C ARG A 164 6.46 -10.50 -1.01
N ASP A 165 7.17 -11.60 -0.78
CA ASP A 165 8.47 -11.85 -1.40
C ASP A 165 8.34 -12.09 -2.91
N ASN A 166 7.24 -12.68 -3.38
CA ASN A 166 6.93 -12.82 -4.80
C ASN A 166 6.74 -11.47 -5.49
N ILE A 167 6.02 -10.53 -4.86
CA ILE A 167 5.87 -9.16 -5.38
C ILE A 167 7.22 -8.44 -5.40
N VAL A 168 8.01 -8.56 -4.34
CA VAL A 168 9.35 -7.97 -4.32
C VAL A 168 10.22 -8.57 -5.42
N SER A 169 10.14 -9.89 -5.65
CA SER A 169 10.88 -10.56 -6.71
C SER A 169 10.46 -10.14 -8.12
N SER A 170 9.18 -9.87 -8.37
CA SER A 170 8.72 -9.37 -9.69
C SER A 170 9.16 -7.93 -9.96
N ILE A 171 9.47 -7.18 -8.91
CA ILE A 171 10.02 -5.82 -9.00
C ILE A 171 11.53 -5.84 -9.25
N VAL A 172 12.29 -6.50 -8.37
CA VAL A 172 13.76 -6.40 -8.38
C VAL A 172 14.41 -7.38 -9.34
N GLY A 173 13.72 -8.45 -9.73
CA GLY A 173 14.29 -9.50 -10.56
C GLY A 173 15.59 -10.04 -9.97
N SER A 174 16.67 -10.02 -10.75
CA SER A 174 18.01 -10.43 -10.31
C SER A 174 18.85 -9.30 -9.69
N ALA A 175 18.28 -8.10 -9.49
CA ALA A 175 19.00 -6.97 -8.94
C ALA A 175 19.23 -7.16 -7.43
N SER A 176 20.48 -7.02 -6.99
CA SER A 176 20.88 -7.22 -5.59
C SER A 176 20.74 -5.98 -4.71
N ASN A 177 20.45 -4.81 -5.29
CA ASN A 177 20.40 -3.53 -4.58
C ASN A 177 18.98 -3.14 -4.12
N GLY A 178 18.00 -4.04 -4.22
CA GLY A 178 16.61 -3.76 -3.84
C GLY A 178 15.89 -2.79 -4.77
N SER A 179 16.37 -2.59 -5.99
CA SER A 179 15.72 -1.71 -6.98
C SER A 179 15.54 -2.43 -8.32
N GLY A 180 14.46 -2.11 -9.02
CA GLY A 180 14.22 -2.65 -10.35
C GLY A 180 13.23 -1.80 -11.15
N THR A 181 13.23 -2.01 -12.46
CA THR A 181 12.36 -1.30 -13.40
C THR A 181 11.32 -2.25 -13.95
N THR A 182 10.06 -1.82 -13.92
CA THR A 182 8.93 -2.53 -14.52
C THR A 182 8.20 -1.61 -15.48
N SER A 183 7.50 -2.16 -16.46
CA SER A 183 6.77 -1.34 -17.44
C SER A 183 5.43 -1.96 -17.79
N TYR A 184 4.42 -1.11 -17.98
CA TYR A 184 3.13 -1.51 -18.50
C TYR A 184 2.49 -0.37 -19.29
N ASN A 185 1.88 -0.70 -20.42
CA ASN A 185 1.16 0.25 -21.27
C ASN A 185 1.93 1.55 -21.58
N GLY A 186 3.23 1.43 -21.87
CA GLY A 186 4.10 2.56 -22.19
C GLY A 186 4.56 3.41 -21.00
N VAL A 187 4.18 3.07 -19.76
CA VAL A 187 4.69 3.70 -18.54
C VAL A 187 5.80 2.84 -17.95
N THR A 188 6.91 3.47 -17.59
CA THR A 188 8.05 2.81 -16.94
C THR A 188 8.16 3.28 -15.50
N TYR A 189 8.28 2.31 -14.60
CA TYR A 189 8.33 2.51 -13.16
C TYR A 189 9.71 2.10 -12.63
N LEU A 190 10.41 3.03 -12.00
CA LEU A 190 11.54 2.72 -11.12
C LEU A 190 11.01 2.42 -9.72
N ASN A 191 11.35 1.25 -9.21
CA ASN A 191 10.93 0.79 -7.90
C ASN A 191 12.15 0.68 -6.99
N ILE A 192 12.01 1.13 -5.74
CA ILE A 192 13.01 0.94 -4.68
C ILE A 192 12.31 0.28 -3.50
N VAL A 193 12.84 -0.86 -3.07
CA VAL A 193 12.30 -1.69 -2.00
C VAL A 193 13.20 -1.63 -0.78
N GLU A 194 12.62 -1.31 0.37
CA GLU A 194 13.26 -1.32 1.68
C GLU A 194 12.47 -2.22 2.63
N TYR A 195 13.14 -3.13 3.34
CA TYR A 195 12.50 -3.92 4.38
C TYR A 195 12.56 -3.19 5.72
N VAL A 196 11.41 -3.08 6.39
CA VAL A 196 11.27 -2.51 7.72
C VAL A 196 10.76 -3.57 8.68
N SER A 197 11.35 -3.62 9.88
CA SER A 197 10.90 -4.46 10.99
C SER A 197 10.27 -3.61 12.10
N GLY A 198 9.54 -4.25 13.02
CA GLY A 198 8.90 -3.59 14.15
C GLY A 198 7.52 -2.98 13.85
N LEU A 199 7.05 -3.09 12.60
CA LEU A 199 5.66 -2.79 12.22
C LEU A 199 4.73 -3.98 12.47
N LEU A 200 5.23 -5.20 12.20
CA LEU A 200 4.56 -6.46 12.50
C LEU A 200 5.40 -7.24 13.52
N THR A 201 4.73 -7.97 14.40
CA THR A 201 5.40 -8.85 15.36
C THR A 201 5.64 -10.21 14.70
N PRO A 202 6.88 -10.73 14.68
CA PRO A 202 7.14 -12.08 14.17
C PRO A 202 6.36 -13.15 14.96
N GLY A 203 5.97 -14.23 14.28
CA GLY A 203 5.13 -15.28 14.84
C GLY A 203 3.72 -15.28 14.25
N SER A 204 2.78 -15.99 14.88
CA SER A 204 1.42 -16.19 14.38
C SER A 204 0.32 -15.55 15.25
N SER A 205 0.70 -14.85 16.33
CA SER A 205 -0.27 -14.25 17.25
C SER A 205 -1.10 -13.18 16.54
N GLY A 206 -2.42 -13.37 16.51
CA GLY A 206 -3.36 -12.46 15.83
C GLY A 206 -3.38 -12.60 14.30
N ILE A 207 -2.57 -13.48 13.72
CA ILE A 207 -2.49 -13.69 12.27
C ILE A 207 -3.55 -14.71 11.84
N ASN A 208 -4.34 -14.36 10.82
CA ASN A 208 -5.35 -15.25 10.27
C ASN A 208 -4.71 -16.59 9.79
N HIS A 209 -5.47 -17.68 9.89
CA HIS A 209 -4.99 -19.06 9.70
C HIS A 209 -3.85 -19.53 10.64
N GLY A 210 -3.42 -18.72 11.61
CA GLY A 210 -2.35 -19.08 12.55
C GLY A 210 -0.98 -19.25 11.87
N ILE A 211 -0.78 -18.65 10.69
CA ILE A 211 0.47 -18.74 9.92
C ILE A 211 1.50 -17.79 10.54
N SER A 212 2.69 -18.30 10.81
CA SER A 212 3.79 -17.48 11.31
C SER A 212 4.33 -16.56 10.22
N ILE A 213 4.60 -15.30 10.57
CA ILE A 213 5.30 -14.33 9.72
C ILE A 213 6.68 -13.99 10.29
N ASP A 214 7.59 -13.54 9.43
CA ASP A 214 8.91 -13.04 9.82
C ASP A 214 8.91 -11.62 10.40
N GLY A 215 7.76 -10.93 10.34
CA GLY A 215 7.55 -9.56 10.85
C GLY A 215 8.16 -8.45 9.99
N ARG A 216 8.68 -8.75 8.80
CA ARG A 216 9.19 -7.76 7.84
C ARG A 216 8.06 -7.21 6.98
N VAL A 217 8.11 -5.91 6.74
CA VAL A 217 7.24 -5.18 5.80
C VAL A 217 8.09 -4.64 4.67
N ALA A 218 7.71 -4.88 3.42
CA ALA A 218 8.37 -4.28 2.27
C ALA A 218 7.77 -2.91 1.97
N VAL A 219 8.58 -1.86 2.06
CA VAL A 219 8.23 -0.49 1.68
C VAL A 219 8.75 -0.24 0.27
N ILE A 220 7.85 0.07 -0.66
CA ILE A 220 8.15 0.26 -2.07
C ILE A 220 7.91 1.73 -2.42
N THR A 221 8.95 2.41 -2.89
CA THR A 221 8.83 3.74 -3.50
C THR A 221 8.83 3.59 -5.02
N VAL A 222 7.75 4.04 -5.66
CA VAL A 222 7.53 3.88 -7.10
C VAL A 222 7.63 5.24 -7.79
N THR A 223 8.58 5.39 -8.70
CA THR A 223 8.79 6.61 -9.50
C THR A 223 8.50 6.34 -10.96
N ILE A 224 7.60 7.11 -11.57
CA ILE A 224 7.42 7.09 -13.04
C ILE A 224 8.61 7.81 -13.69
N GLN A 225 9.20 7.19 -14.71
CA GLN A 225 10.32 7.73 -15.49
C GLN A 225 9.88 8.56 -16.69
#